data_AF-A0A4W5P4X3-F1
#
_entry.id   AF-A0A4W5P4X3-F1
#
_cell.length_a   1.000
_cell.length_b   1.000
_cell.length_c   1.000
_cell.angle_alpha   90.00
_cell.angle_beta   90.00
_cell.angle_gamma   90.00
#
_symmetry.space_group_name_H-M   'P 1'
#
loop_
_entity.id
_entity.type
_entity.pdbx_description
1 polymer ?
#
loop_
_entity_poly.entity_id
_entity_poly.type
_entity_poly.pdbx_seq_one_letter_code
_entity_poly.pdbx_strand_id
1 'polypeptide(L)'
;DLCLIQEVRDAKGEAIPTLVKDLNSFDKSHAYTYVESKRLGKKTYKEQYVYIYKKDVLQVREHCQYPELEGGEGTNIDTEVFSREPFIVRFHSPTTLVKDFVLVGQHTCPKTAMKEIDELYTVFNGICKKWKTENVVILGDLNAACSYITIKGFRAVRLRSDPKFRWLIGDEQDTTVRQKTHCAYDRIVIHGREMISGIVPDSAKPFNFKEEFHLTEDEALEVSDHFPVEVDLNQAQTIRMSFSPQKGLITDRNTHQFHQLSRWLVSEDPAGKEAGCGGPGQVYGREINIKFSVNSSGGHSYSQHDNRTLPQNLRHLLHCVV
;
A
#
# COMPACT_ATOMS: atom_id res chain seq x y z
N ASP A 1 5.12 3.60 -0.08
CA ASP A 1 4.37 4.77 -0.63
C ASP A 1 3.07 5.05 0.10
N LEU A 2 2.43 4.01 0.62
CA LEU A 2 1.26 4.07 1.48
C LEU A 2 1.48 3.08 2.61
N CYS A 3 1.01 3.44 3.80
CA CYS A 3 1.05 2.62 4.98
C CYS A 3 -0.29 2.70 5.71
N LEU A 4 -0.79 1.58 6.24
CA LEU A 4 -1.90 1.57 7.20
C LEU A 4 -1.32 1.41 8.61
N ILE A 5 -1.77 2.21 9.56
CA ILE A 5 -1.41 2.09 10.97
C ILE A 5 -2.67 1.68 11.72
N GLN A 6 -2.53 0.64 12.53
CA GLN A 6 -3.60 0.11 13.39
C GLN A 6 -3.24 0.34 14.86
N GLU A 7 -4.18 0.05 15.75
CA GLU A 7 -4.02 0.29 17.19
C GLU A 7 -3.64 1.74 17.55
N VAL A 8 -4.05 2.72 16.73
CA VAL A 8 -3.79 4.12 17.04
C VAL A 8 -4.66 4.53 18.23
N ARG A 9 -4.03 4.67 19.40
CA ARG A 9 -4.68 5.01 20.67
C ARG A 9 -4.27 6.39 21.13
N ASP A 10 -4.70 7.38 20.37
CA ASP A 10 -4.35 8.78 20.63
C ASP A 10 -5.58 9.59 21.03
N ALA A 11 -5.78 9.73 22.34
CA ALA A 11 -6.91 10.50 22.87
C ALA A 11 -6.77 12.02 22.64
N LYS A 12 -5.55 12.51 22.41
CA LYS A 12 -5.27 13.94 22.22
C LYS A 12 -5.23 14.34 20.75
N GLY A 13 -5.01 13.38 19.85
CA GLY A 13 -4.88 13.61 18.41
C GLY A 13 -3.57 14.29 18.03
N GLU A 14 -2.50 14.11 18.81
CA GLU A 14 -1.19 14.74 18.62
C GLU A 14 -0.17 13.82 17.95
N ALA A 15 -0.32 12.50 18.09
CA ALA A 15 0.68 11.53 17.70
C ALA A 15 0.82 11.40 16.18
N ILE A 16 -0.28 11.25 15.45
CA ILE A 16 -0.27 11.14 13.99
C ILE A 16 0.21 12.44 13.33
N PRO A 17 -0.27 13.64 13.73
CA PRO A 17 0.31 14.90 13.24
C PRO A 17 1.81 15.02 13.50
N THR A 18 2.28 14.59 14.68
CA THR A 18 3.71 14.62 15.01
C THR A 18 4.50 13.67 14.10
N LEU A 19 4.05 12.43 13.94
CA LEU A 19 4.67 11.45 13.04
C LEU A 19 4.77 11.98 11.60
N VAL A 20 3.68 12.51 11.06
CA VAL A 20 3.66 13.04 9.68
C VAL A 20 4.53 14.29 9.55
N LYS A 21 4.61 15.13 10.57
CA LYS A 21 5.55 16.26 10.60
C LYS A 21 7.00 15.79 10.57
N ASP A 22 7.33 14.75 11.33
CA ASP A 22 8.68 14.19 11.38
C ASP A 22 9.06 13.52 10.05
N LEU A 23 8.13 12.77 9.44
CA LEU A 23 8.31 12.20 8.10
C LEU A 23 8.62 13.28 7.05
N ASN A 24 7.82 14.35 7.01
CA ASN A 24 8.03 15.49 6.11
C ASN A 24 9.30 16.31 6.44
N SER A 25 9.80 16.20 7.67
CA SER A 25 11.05 16.83 8.07
C SER A 25 12.26 15.99 7.65
N PHE A 26 12.12 14.67 7.61
CA PHE A 26 13.16 13.73 7.23
C PHE A 26 13.29 13.55 5.71
N ASP A 27 12.20 13.22 5.02
CA ASP A 27 12.19 13.05 3.57
C ASP A 27 11.92 14.40 2.89
N LYS A 28 12.88 14.86 2.07
CA LYS A 28 12.78 16.11 1.30
C LYS A 28 12.29 15.90 -0.12
N SER A 29 12.21 14.67 -0.58
CA SER A 29 11.79 14.31 -1.93
C SER A 29 10.28 14.12 -2.04
N HIS A 30 9.62 13.72 -0.96
CA HIS A 30 8.19 13.46 -0.94
C HIS A 30 7.47 14.22 0.17
N ALA A 31 6.19 14.49 -0.06
CA ALA A 31 5.29 15.05 0.95
C ALA A 31 4.33 13.97 1.44
N TYR A 32 4.35 13.69 2.74
CA TYR A 32 3.47 12.75 3.41
C TYR A 32 2.21 13.46 3.92
N THR A 33 1.08 12.79 3.78
CA THR A 33 -0.21 13.19 4.36
C THR A 33 -0.93 11.94 4.85
N TYR A 34 -2.08 12.11 5.51
CA TYR A 34 -2.83 10.97 6.04
C TYR A 34 -4.34 11.15 5.92
N VAL A 35 -5.07 10.05 6.09
CA VAL A 35 -6.51 10.01 6.33
C VAL A 35 -6.79 9.02 7.46
N GLU A 36 -7.62 9.40 8.42
CA GLU A 36 -7.87 8.63 9.64
C GLU A 36 -9.36 8.28 9.81
N SER A 37 -9.61 7.17 10.48
CA SER A 37 -10.96 6.73 10.84
C SER A 37 -11.50 7.47 12.06
N LYS A 38 -12.79 7.25 12.34
CA LYS A 38 -13.38 7.51 13.66
C LYS A 38 -12.67 6.66 14.73
N ARG A 39 -12.85 6.99 16.01
CA ARG A 39 -12.42 6.14 17.14
C ARG A 39 -13.40 4.97 17.33
N LEU A 40 -12.92 3.75 17.08
CA LEU A 40 -13.74 2.53 16.99
C LEU A 40 -13.48 1.57 18.15
N GLY A 41 -14.47 0.76 18.53
CA GLY A 41 -14.37 -0.19 19.65
C GLY A 41 -15.67 -0.31 20.43
N LYS A 42 -16.07 -1.49 20.90
CA LYS A 42 -17.35 -1.68 21.61
C LYS A 42 -17.41 -1.10 23.03
N LYS A 43 -16.28 -0.72 23.62
CA LYS A 43 -16.19 -0.28 25.03
C LYS A 43 -15.34 0.99 25.17
N THR A 44 -14.79 1.22 26.36
CA THR A 44 -13.89 2.35 26.65
C THR A 44 -12.57 2.27 25.88
N TYR A 45 -12.12 1.06 25.58
CA TYR A 45 -10.98 0.81 24.72
C TYR A 45 -11.37 1.11 23.27
N LYS A 46 -10.69 2.10 22.68
CA LYS A 46 -10.94 2.58 21.32
C LYS A 46 -9.63 2.76 20.57
N GLU A 47 -9.66 2.43 19.29
CA GLU A 47 -8.53 2.53 18.35
C GLU A 47 -8.96 3.31 17.10
N GLN A 48 -7.99 3.71 16.27
CA GLN A 48 -8.21 4.28 14.94
C GLN A 48 -7.37 3.53 13.90
N TYR A 49 -7.86 3.56 12.67
CA TYR A 49 -7.10 3.22 11.46
C TYR A 49 -6.59 4.51 10.83
N VAL A 50 -5.33 4.53 10.43
CA VAL A 50 -4.72 5.70 9.80
C VAL A 50 -3.95 5.27 8.57
N TYR A 51 -4.35 5.75 7.39
CA TYR A 51 -3.54 5.59 6.20
C TYR A 51 -2.62 6.79 6.05
N ILE A 52 -1.30 6.57 6.09
CA ILE A 52 -0.27 7.57 5.76
C ILE A 52 0.24 7.29 4.35
N TYR A 53 0.33 8.30 3.50
CA TYR A 53 0.74 8.11 2.12
C TYR A 53 1.49 9.32 1.55
N LYS A 54 2.32 9.06 0.53
CA LYS A 54 2.98 10.11 -0.26
C LYS A 54 1.95 10.79 -1.15
N LYS A 55 1.71 12.08 -0.91
CA LYS A 55 0.71 12.93 -1.57
C LYS A 55 0.97 13.10 -3.07
N ASP A 56 2.24 13.04 -3.48
CA ASP A 56 2.67 13.15 -4.87
C ASP A 56 2.57 11.82 -5.64
N VAL A 57 2.44 10.70 -4.93
CA VAL A 57 2.29 9.35 -5.52
C VAL A 57 0.84 8.90 -5.55
N LEU A 58 0.03 9.27 -4.55
CA LEU A 58 -1.33 8.78 -4.38
C LEU A 58 -2.34 9.88 -4.09
N GLN A 59 -3.56 9.68 -4.58
CA GLN A 59 -4.70 10.57 -4.33
C GLN A 59 -5.85 9.78 -3.70
N VAL A 60 -6.34 10.23 -2.55
CA VAL A 60 -7.60 9.72 -1.98
C VAL A 60 -8.75 10.27 -2.82
N ARG A 61 -9.56 9.38 -3.39
CA ARG A 61 -10.77 9.73 -4.16
C ARG A 61 -11.99 9.86 -3.27
N GLU A 62 -12.18 8.88 -2.39
CA GLU A 62 -13.28 8.81 -1.44
C GLU A 62 -12.85 7.89 -0.29
N HIS A 63 -13.43 8.08 0.89
CA HIS A 63 -13.31 7.13 1.99
C HIS A 63 -14.64 7.04 2.74
N CYS A 64 -14.85 5.95 3.45
CA CYS A 64 -16.01 5.77 4.31
C CYS A 64 -15.72 4.78 5.43
N GLN A 65 -16.53 4.85 6.49
CA GLN A 65 -16.52 3.89 7.57
C GLN A 65 -17.67 2.90 7.35
N TYR A 66 -17.43 1.58 7.30
CA TYR A 66 -18.55 0.63 7.28
C TYR A 66 -19.47 0.85 8.51
N PRO A 67 -20.82 0.81 8.41
CA PRO A 67 -21.66 0.45 7.26
C PRO A 67 -22.10 1.60 6.32
N GLU A 68 -21.44 2.77 6.32
CA GLU A 68 -21.80 3.93 5.48
C GLU A 68 -21.77 3.63 3.96
N LEU A 69 -21.20 2.49 3.54
CA LEU A 69 -21.21 2.02 2.16
C LEU A 69 -22.62 1.82 1.58
N GLU A 70 -23.63 1.59 2.41
CA GLU A 70 -24.94 1.10 1.97
C GLU A 70 -25.95 2.19 1.56
N GLY A 71 -25.58 3.47 1.62
CA GLY A 71 -26.30 4.56 0.93
C GLY A 71 -27.69 4.90 1.46
N GLY A 72 -28.06 4.44 2.65
CA GLY A 72 -29.29 4.84 3.33
C GLY A 72 -29.00 5.64 4.58
N GLU A 73 -29.46 6.89 4.64
CA GLU A 73 -29.76 7.50 5.94
C GLU A 73 -30.75 6.58 6.67
N GLY A 74 -30.35 6.01 7.81
CA GLY A 74 -31.29 5.35 8.72
C GLY A 74 -31.46 3.83 8.59
N THR A 75 -30.69 3.11 7.77
CA THR A 75 -30.61 1.64 7.96
C THR A 75 -29.60 1.35 9.05
N ASN A 76 -30.07 1.24 10.29
CA ASN A 76 -29.39 0.55 11.38
C ASN A 76 -29.22 -0.93 10.98
N ILE A 77 -28.31 -1.20 10.05
CA ILE A 77 -27.71 -2.52 9.96
C ILE A 77 -26.64 -2.48 11.04
N ASP A 78 -27.12 -2.68 12.26
CA ASP A 78 -26.31 -2.98 13.42
C ASP A 78 -25.70 -4.38 13.18
N THR A 79 -24.75 -4.44 12.25
CA THR A 79 -23.85 -5.57 12.15
C THR A 79 -22.90 -5.43 13.32
N GLU A 80 -23.37 -5.79 14.51
CA GLU A 80 -22.57 -5.94 15.74
C GLU A 80 -21.45 -7.00 15.57
N VAL A 81 -21.11 -7.41 14.35
CA VAL A 81 -20.08 -8.38 14.03
C VAL A 81 -18.71 -7.79 14.32
N PHE A 82 -18.42 -6.60 13.79
CA PHE A 82 -17.10 -5.99 13.93
C PHE A 82 -16.88 -5.39 15.32
N SER A 83 -15.71 -5.63 15.88
CA SER A 83 -15.29 -4.93 17.11
C SER A 83 -14.82 -3.51 16.81
N ARG A 84 -14.23 -3.33 15.62
CA ARG A 84 -13.87 -2.07 14.99
C ARG A 84 -14.25 -2.18 13.53
N GLU A 85 -15.16 -1.32 13.10
CA GLU A 85 -15.72 -1.35 11.76
C GLU A 85 -14.62 -1.08 10.70
N PRO A 86 -14.62 -1.75 9.54
CA PRO A 86 -13.58 -1.54 8.52
C PRO A 86 -13.50 -0.10 8.03
N PHE A 87 -12.28 0.44 7.94
CA PHE A 87 -12.02 1.75 7.35
C PHE A 87 -11.56 1.62 5.90
N ILE A 88 -12.38 2.17 5.00
CA ILE A 88 -12.30 1.88 3.58
C ILE A 88 -11.90 3.16 2.84
N VAL A 89 -10.84 3.09 2.04
CA VAL A 89 -10.32 4.24 1.29
C VAL A 89 -10.09 3.84 -0.16
N ARG A 90 -10.65 4.60 -1.09
CA ARG A 90 -10.43 4.46 -2.53
C ARG A 90 -9.28 5.36 -2.95
N PHE A 91 -8.22 4.74 -3.45
CA PHE A 91 -7.02 5.43 -3.92
C PHE A 91 -6.96 5.44 -5.44
N HIS A 92 -6.39 6.53 -5.95
CA HIS A 92 -5.92 6.64 -7.32
C HIS A 92 -4.40 6.75 -7.36
N SER A 93 -3.77 5.98 -8.23
CA SER A 93 -2.32 5.95 -8.43
C SER A 93 -1.98 6.17 -9.91
N PRO A 94 -1.42 7.34 -10.29
CA PRO A 94 -1.04 7.61 -11.67
C PRO A 94 0.21 6.83 -12.10
N THR A 95 1.00 6.28 -11.18
CA THR A 95 2.31 5.67 -11.46
C THR A 95 2.30 4.14 -11.55
N THR A 96 1.27 3.46 -11.03
CA THR A 96 1.17 1.97 -11.04
C THR A 96 0.32 1.45 -12.20
N LEU A 97 0.41 0.16 -12.54
CA LEU A 97 -0.49 -0.46 -13.54
C LEU A 97 -1.96 -0.35 -13.11
N VAL A 98 -2.24 -0.65 -11.84
CA VAL A 98 -3.56 -0.48 -11.22
C VAL A 98 -3.75 0.99 -10.90
N LYS A 99 -4.70 1.65 -11.58
CA LYS A 99 -4.91 3.10 -11.42
C LYS A 99 -5.91 3.47 -10.34
N ASP A 100 -6.86 2.59 -10.06
CA ASP A 100 -7.95 2.81 -9.11
C ASP A 100 -8.19 1.52 -8.33
N PHE A 101 -8.03 1.60 -7.01
CA PHE A 101 -8.18 0.46 -6.11
C PHE A 101 -8.66 0.91 -4.73
N VAL A 102 -9.21 -0.03 -3.99
CA VAL A 102 -9.81 0.20 -2.68
C VAL A 102 -9.03 -0.56 -1.63
N LEU A 103 -8.61 0.13 -0.56
CA LEU A 103 -8.04 -0.48 0.63
C LEU A 103 -9.11 -0.60 1.72
N VAL A 104 -9.20 -1.77 2.35
CA VAL A 104 -10.11 -2.08 3.46
C VAL A 104 -9.28 -2.45 4.68
N GLY A 105 -9.09 -1.48 5.57
CA GLY A 105 -8.28 -1.63 6.76
C GLY A 105 -9.11 -2.31 7.84
N GLN A 106 -8.61 -3.43 8.35
CA GLN A 106 -9.30 -4.18 9.40
C GLN A 106 -8.35 -4.75 10.45
N HIS A 107 -8.65 -4.48 11.72
CA HIS A 107 -8.07 -5.11 12.89
C HIS A 107 -9.18 -5.90 13.58
N THR A 108 -9.18 -7.23 13.44
CA THR A 108 -10.26 -8.07 13.99
C THR A 108 -10.07 -8.30 15.49
N CYS A 109 -11.14 -8.58 16.23
CA CYS A 109 -10.97 -9.05 17.61
C CYS A 109 -10.56 -10.52 17.61
N PRO A 110 -9.50 -10.93 18.36
CA PRO A 110 -9.03 -12.31 18.39
C PRO A 110 -10.12 -13.34 18.73
N LYS A 111 -11.08 -12.97 19.60
CA LYS A 111 -12.18 -13.85 20.02
C LYS A 111 -13.25 -14.06 18.94
N THR A 112 -13.34 -13.15 17.98
CA THR A 112 -14.34 -13.15 16.91
C THR A 112 -13.72 -13.12 15.51
N ALA A 113 -12.41 -13.37 15.40
CA ALA A 113 -11.63 -13.25 14.16
C ALA A 113 -12.29 -13.94 12.97
N MET A 114 -12.64 -15.23 13.08
CA MET A 114 -13.30 -15.96 11.98
C MET A 114 -14.62 -15.33 11.53
N LYS A 115 -15.42 -14.76 12.45
CA LYS A 115 -16.70 -14.11 12.11
C LYS A 115 -16.46 -12.77 11.43
N GLU A 116 -15.54 -11.97 11.96
CA GLU A 116 -15.20 -10.68 11.37
C GLU A 116 -14.58 -10.84 9.98
N ILE A 117 -13.68 -11.81 9.78
CA ILE A 117 -13.10 -12.11 8.46
C ILE A 117 -14.18 -12.56 7.47
N ASP A 118 -15.15 -13.38 7.91
CA ASP A 118 -16.25 -13.79 7.04
C ASP A 118 -17.12 -12.61 6.60
N GLU A 119 -17.36 -11.66 7.50
CA GLU A 119 -18.18 -10.47 7.20
C GLU A 119 -17.48 -9.48 6.25
N LEU A 120 -16.14 -9.52 6.15
CA LEU A 120 -15.42 -8.76 5.13
C LEU A 120 -15.83 -9.13 3.69
N TYR A 121 -16.39 -10.33 3.47
CA TYR A 121 -16.99 -10.69 2.19
C TYR A 121 -18.23 -9.82 1.88
N THR A 122 -19.06 -9.53 2.89
CA THR A 122 -20.20 -8.62 2.74
C THR A 122 -19.72 -7.20 2.45
N VAL A 123 -18.69 -6.74 3.16
CA VAL A 123 -18.04 -5.43 2.94
C VAL A 123 -17.53 -5.31 1.50
N PHE A 124 -16.84 -6.33 0.99
CA PHE A 124 -16.40 -6.40 -0.40
C PHE A 124 -17.57 -6.26 -1.38
N ASN A 125 -18.68 -6.96 -1.18
CA ASN A 125 -19.85 -6.83 -2.05
C ASN A 125 -20.44 -5.41 -2.02
N GLY A 126 -20.45 -4.76 -0.86
CA GLY A 126 -20.85 -3.37 -0.69
C GLY A 126 -19.97 -2.41 -1.49
N ILE A 127 -18.65 -2.61 -1.46
CA ILE A 127 -17.66 -1.86 -2.25
C ILE A 127 -17.94 -2.02 -3.75
N CYS A 128 -18.08 -3.26 -4.23
CA CYS A 128 -18.40 -3.56 -5.62
C CYS A 128 -19.69 -2.87 -6.08
N LYS A 129 -20.72 -2.87 -5.21
CA LYS A 129 -22.00 -2.22 -5.49
C LYS A 129 -21.88 -0.69 -5.55
N LYS A 130 -21.20 -0.07 -4.58
CA LYS A 130 -21.09 1.39 -4.45
C LYS A 130 -20.17 1.99 -5.51
N TRP A 131 -18.95 1.47 -5.65
CA TRP A 131 -17.91 2.09 -6.48
C TRP A 131 -17.69 1.43 -7.83
N LYS A 132 -18.43 0.36 -8.13
CA LYS A 132 -18.36 -0.36 -9.42
C LYS A 132 -16.94 -0.82 -9.76
N THR A 133 -16.17 -1.19 -8.74
CA THR A 133 -14.81 -1.71 -8.86
C THR A 133 -14.68 -3.00 -8.08
N GLU A 134 -13.91 -3.94 -8.63
CA GLU A 134 -13.54 -5.20 -7.98
C GLU A 134 -12.08 -5.19 -7.51
N ASN A 135 -11.32 -4.12 -7.79
CA ASN A 135 -9.92 -3.95 -7.40
C ASN A 135 -9.86 -3.59 -5.91
N VAL A 136 -9.93 -4.59 -5.05
CA VAL A 136 -10.01 -4.43 -3.60
C VAL A 136 -8.85 -5.15 -2.94
N VAL A 137 -8.24 -4.50 -1.96
CA VAL A 137 -7.21 -5.04 -1.08
C VAL A 137 -7.74 -4.91 0.35
N ILE A 138 -7.80 -6.03 1.06
CA ILE A 138 -8.16 -6.11 2.47
C ILE A 138 -6.87 -6.39 3.22
N LEU A 139 -6.55 -5.56 4.21
CA LEU A 139 -5.25 -5.55 4.88
C LEU A 139 -5.37 -5.19 6.36
N GLY A 140 -4.49 -5.78 7.18
CA GLY A 140 -4.45 -5.53 8.62
C GLY A 140 -4.13 -6.77 9.45
N ASP A 141 -4.09 -6.61 10.78
CA ASP A 141 -4.13 -7.70 11.74
C ASP A 141 -5.51 -8.37 11.73
N LEU A 142 -5.60 -9.44 10.95
CA LEU A 142 -6.83 -10.23 10.86
C LEU A 142 -6.92 -11.29 11.95
N ASN A 143 -5.91 -11.44 12.82
CA ASN A 143 -5.81 -12.54 13.78
C ASN A 143 -6.05 -13.92 13.10
N ALA A 144 -5.59 -14.07 11.85
CA ALA A 144 -5.95 -15.16 10.95
C ALA A 144 -5.05 -16.41 11.07
N ALA A 145 -4.59 -16.73 12.28
CA ALA A 145 -3.70 -17.86 12.53
C ALA A 145 -3.81 -18.39 13.97
N CYS A 146 -3.03 -19.44 14.25
CA CYS A 146 -2.82 -19.98 15.60
C CYS A 146 -4.14 -20.27 16.33
N SER A 147 -4.24 -19.95 17.62
CA SER A 147 -5.40 -20.30 18.45
C SER A 147 -6.68 -19.52 18.13
N TYR A 148 -6.60 -18.45 17.32
CA TYR A 148 -7.74 -17.58 17.04
C TYR A 148 -8.64 -18.11 15.92
N ILE A 149 -8.12 -19.02 15.09
CA ILE A 149 -8.87 -19.69 14.04
C ILE A 149 -8.81 -21.20 14.19
N THR A 150 -9.81 -21.90 13.66
CA THR A 150 -9.73 -23.36 13.49
C THR A 150 -9.53 -23.66 12.02
N ILE A 151 -8.65 -24.61 11.67
CA ILE A 151 -8.38 -24.96 10.26
C ILE A 151 -9.68 -25.30 9.51
N LYS A 152 -10.55 -26.09 10.13
CA LYS A 152 -11.84 -26.48 9.53
C LYS A 152 -12.78 -25.30 9.35
N GLY A 153 -12.92 -24.44 10.36
CA GLY A 153 -13.79 -23.26 10.29
C GLY A 153 -13.28 -22.24 9.29
N PHE A 154 -11.97 -21.99 9.28
CA PHE A 154 -11.35 -21.01 8.40
C PHE A 154 -11.47 -21.38 6.92
N ARG A 155 -11.42 -22.68 6.59
CA ARG A 155 -11.71 -23.16 5.22
C ARG A 155 -13.15 -22.89 4.76
N ALA A 156 -14.09 -22.68 5.69
CA ALA A 156 -15.49 -22.37 5.37
C ALA A 156 -15.78 -20.86 5.30
N VAL A 157 -14.84 -20.01 5.75
CA VAL A 157 -14.97 -18.55 5.66
C VAL A 157 -15.04 -18.14 4.19
N ARG A 158 -16.03 -17.33 3.82
CA ARG A 158 -16.28 -16.92 2.42
C ARG A 158 -15.06 -16.27 1.77
N LEU A 159 -14.42 -15.34 2.49
CA LEU A 159 -13.20 -14.66 2.04
C LEU A 159 -12.01 -15.62 1.82
N ARG A 160 -12.00 -16.77 2.49
CA ARG A 160 -10.92 -17.77 2.39
C ARG A 160 -11.23 -18.87 1.37
N SER A 161 -12.50 -19.22 1.22
CA SER A 161 -12.95 -20.32 0.36
C SER A 161 -13.15 -19.90 -1.10
N ASP A 162 -13.46 -18.63 -1.36
CA ASP A 162 -13.60 -18.14 -2.73
C ASP A 162 -12.20 -17.96 -3.40
N PRO A 163 -11.89 -18.72 -4.46
CA PRO A 163 -10.58 -18.70 -5.10
C PRO A 163 -10.26 -17.40 -5.85
N LYS A 164 -11.24 -16.48 -5.99
CA LYS A 164 -11.01 -15.15 -6.56
C LYS A 164 -10.28 -14.23 -5.59
N PHE A 165 -10.36 -14.50 -4.29
CA PHE A 165 -9.56 -13.79 -3.28
C PHE A 165 -8.18 -14.45 -3.18
N ARG A 166 -7.13 -13.66 -3.38
CA ARG A 166 -5.75 -14.11 -3.24
C ARG A 166 -5.18 -13.62 -1.93
N TRP A 167 -4.86 -14.56 -1.05
CA TRP A 167 -4.17 -14.31 0.20
C TRP A 167 -2.68 -14.26 -0.10
N LEU A 168 -2.10 -13.05 -0.07
CA LEU A 168 -0.70 -12.83 -0.46
C LEU A 168 0.27 -13.20 0.66
N ILE A 169 -0.13 -12.97 1.91
CA ILE A 169 0.61 -13.45 3.08
C ILE A 169 0.13 -14.86 3.41
N GLY A 170 1.01 -15.85 3.18
CA GLY A 170 0.75 -17.27 3.38
C GLY A 170 0.53 -17.65 4.85
N ASP A 171 -0.02 -18.86 5.08
CA ASP A 171 -0.29 -19.35 6.44
C ASP A 171 0.98 -19.76 7.20
N GLU A 172 2.05 -19.99 6.46
CA GLU A 172 3.38 -20.38 6.95
C GLU A 172 4.26 -19.19 7.37
N GLN A 173 3.87 -17.97 6.98
CA GLN A 173 4.59 -16.75 7.34
C GLN A 173 4.44 -16.45 8.84
N ASP A 174 5.44 -15.78 9.41
CA ASP A 174 5.35 -15.24 10.76
C ASP A 174 5.27 -13.72 10.71
N THR A 175 4.21 -13.17 11.28
CA THR A 175 3.99 -11.72 11.36
C THR A 175 4.16 -11.20 12.78
N THR A 176 4.73 -12.01 13.68
CA THR A 176 4.91 -11.67 15.10
C THR A 176 6.37 -11.45 15.46
N VAL A 177 6.65 -10.48 16.33
CA VAL A 177 8.02 -10.13 16.75
C VAL A 177 8.61 -11.14 17.72
N ARG A 178 7.76 -11.71 18.58
CA ARG A 178 8.14 -12.61 19.67
C ARG A 178 8.62 -13.96 19.11
N GLN A 179 9.82 -14.38 19.47
CA GLN A 179 10.43 -15.65 19.05
C GLN A 179 9.62 -16.88 19.46
N LYS A 180 8.80 -16.77 20.51
CA LYS A 180 7.96 -17.87 21.01
C LYS A 180 6.64 -18.03 20.27
N THR A 181 6.33 -17.13 19.34
CA THR A 181 5.14 -17.22 18.47
C THR A 181 5.60 -17.40 17.03
N HIS A 182 4.75 -18.04 16.23
CA HIS A 182 4.93 -18.19 14.79
C HIS A 182 3.55 -18.17 14.17
N CYS A 183 3.03 -16.97 13.90
CA CYS A 183 1.62 -16.78 13.55
C CYS A 183 1.46 -15.78 12.40
N ALA A 184 0.75 -16.19 11.35
CA ALA A 184 0.33 -15.33 10.25
C ALA A 184 -0.95 -14.54 10.61
N TYR A 185 -0.86 -13.64 11.60
CA TYR A 185 -2.00 -12.83 12.03
C TYR A 185 -2.35 -11.74 11.01
N ASP A 186 -1.33 -11.02 10.55
CA ASP A 186 -1.43 -9.92 9.61
C ASP A 186 -1.49 -10.43 8.18
N ARG A 187 -2.41 -9.89 7.39
CA ARG A 187 -2.71 -10.41 6.06
C ARG A 187 -2.90 -9.30 5.05
N ILE A 188 -2.58 -9.64 3.80
CA ILE A 188 -2.98 -8.88 2.62
C ILE A 188 -3.77 -9.84 1.73
N VAL A 189 -5.04 -9.51 1.48
CA VAL A 189 -5.95 -10.29 0.65
C VAL A 189 -6.44 -9.41 -0.49
N ILE A 190 -6.25 -9.84 -1.73
CA ILE A 190 -6.61 -9.05 -2.91
C ILE A 190 -7.69 -9.72 -3.76
N HIS A 191 -8.49 -8.90 -4.43
CA HIS A 191 -9.47 -9.29 -5.44
C HIS A 191 -9.37 -8.35 -6.65
N GLY A 192 -9.83 -8.82 -7.80
CA GLY A 192 -9.88 -8.07 -9.05
C GLY A 192 -8.74 -8.45 -9.98
N ARG A 193 -9.06 -8.72 -11.26
CA ARG A 193 -8.06 -9.21 -12.23
C ARG A 193 -6.92 -8.21 -12.44
N GLU A 194 -7.26 -6.92 -12.53
CA GLU A 194 -6.28 -5.84 -12.66
C GLU A 194 -5.39 -5.78 -11.42
N MET A 195 -5.99 -5.78 -10.21
CA MET A 195 -5.25 -5.79 -8.95
C MET A 195 -4.27 -6.96 -8.85
N ILE A 196 -4.72 -8.19 -9.17
CA ILE A 196 -3.88 -9.40 -9.16
C ILE A 196 -2.72 -9.29 -10.18
N SER A 197 -2.98 -8.82 -11.40
CA SER A 197 -1.93 -8.61 -12.40
C SER A 197 -0.98 -7.45 -12.05
N GLY A 198 -1.42 -6.55 -11.17
CA GLY A 198 -0.67 -5.40 -10.72
C GLY A 198 0.39 -5.72 -9.68
N ILE A 199 0.33 -6.88 -9.02
CA ILE A 199 1.30 -7.27 -7.99
C ILE A 199 2.66 -7.60 -8.60
N VAL A 200 3.74 -7.09 -8.01
CA VAL A 200 5.11 -7.57 -8.30
C VAL A 200 5.22 -8.99 -7.74
N PRO A 201 5.52 -10.01 -8.57
CA PRO A 201 5.65 -11.40 -8.08
C PRO A 201 6.62 -11.50 -6.90
N ASP A 202 6.26 -12.31 -5.90
CA ASP A 202 7.06 -12.60 -4.70
C ASP A 202 7.43 -11.38 -3.84
N SER A 203 6.81 -10.20 -4.06
CA SER A 203 7.02 -9.01 -3.24
C SER A 203 6.30 -9.06 -1.89
N ALA A 204 5.22 -9.85 -1.78
CA ALA A 204 4.41 -9.88 -0.58
C ALA A 204 5.08 -10.68 0.55
N LYS A 205 5.38 -10.03 1.68
CA LYS A 205 6.09 -10.66 2.80
C LYS A 205 5.93 -9.86 4.10
N PRO A 206 6.19 -10.47 5.27
CA PRO A 206 6.45 -9.71 6.50
C PRO A 206 7.78 -8.96 6.41
N PHE A 207 7.81 -7.72 6.90
CA PHE A 207 9.02 -6.92 7.07
C PHE A 207 9.57 -7.10 8.48
N ASN A 208 10.57 -7.98 8.62
CA ASN A 208 11.21 -8.27 9.89
C ASN A 208 12.19 -7.14 10.28
N PHE A 209 11.64 -6.04 10.81
CA PHE A 209 12.44 -4.87 11.23
C PHE A 209 13.42 -5.18 12.36
N LYS A 210 13.18 -6.24 13.14
CA LYS A 210 14.10 -6.72 14.17
C LYS A 210 15.40 -7.21 13.54
N GLU A 211 15.31 -8.04 12.50
CA GLU A 211 16.47 -8.52 11.76
C GLU A 211 17.12 -7.42 10.93
N GLU A 212 16.32 -6.66 10.17
CA GLU A 212 16.80 -5.60 9.28
C GLU A 212 17.59 -4.51 10.03
N PHE A 213 17.12 -4.12 11.22
CA PHE A 213 17.76 -3.08 12.03
C PHE A 213 18.61 -3.64 13.18
N HIS A 214 18.84 -4.96 13.20
CA HIS A 214 19.66 -5.65 14.19
C HIS A 214 19.26 -5.35 15.65
N LEU A 215 17.95 -5.31 15.90
CA LEU A 215 17.39 -5.08 17.24
C LEU A 215 17.36 -6.37 18.04
N THR A 216 17.52 -6.24 19.35
CA THR A 216 17.12 -7.30 20.29
C THR A 216 15.60 -7.48 20.27
N GLU A 217 15.10 -8.63 20.78
CA GLU A 217 13.65 -8.83 20.91
C GLU A 217 13.01 -7.73 21.77
N ASP A 218 13.64 -7.35 22.89
CA ASP A 218 13.10 -6.33 23.79
C ASP A 218 13.03 -4.95 23.12
N GLU A 219 14.06 -4.53 22.37
CA GLU A 219 14.03 -3.28 21.59
C GLU A 219 12.97 -3.32 20.49
N ALA A 220 12.83 -4.45 19.79
CA ALA A 220 11.80 -4.60 18.77
C ALA A 220 10.39 -4.51 19.37
N LEU A 221 10.18 -5.10 20.56
CA LEU A 221 8.93 -5.03 21.31
C LEU A 221 8.63 -3.63 21.89
N GLU A 222 9.61 -2.74 22.01
CA GLU A 222 9.34 -1.32 22.28
C GLU A 222 8.71 -0.60 21.07
N VAL A 223 8.89 -1.13 19.86
CA VAL A 223 8.27 -0.62 18.63
C VAL A 223 6.87 -1.22 18.44
N SER A 224 6.79 -2.56 18.38
CA SER A 224 5.56 -3.30 18.09
C SER A 224 5.77 -4.79 18.44
N ASP A 225 4.71 -5.54 18.73
CA ASP A 225 4.79 -7.02 18.77
C ASP A 225 4.35 -7.71 17.46
N HIS A 226 4.02 -6.91 16.43
CA HIS A 226 3.75 -7.35 15.06
C HIS A 226 4.76 -6.78 14.07
N PHE A 227 5.15 -7.58 13.07
CA PHE A 227 5.86 -7.11 11.89
C PHE A 227 4.86 -6.53 10.87
N PRO A 228 5.19 -5.42 10.18
CA PRO A 228 4.43 -4.99 9.02
C PRO A 228 4.38 -6.11 7.96
N VAL A 229 3.29 -6.21 7.22
CA VAL A 229 3.24 -7.03 5.99
C VAL A 229 3.19 -6.10 4.80
N GLU A 230 4.02 -6.31 3.79
CA GLU A 230 4.17 -5.41 2.65
C GLU A 230 3.86 -6.11 1.33
N VAL A 231 3.59 -5.34 0.28
CA VAL A 231 3.46 -5.82 -1.11
C VAL A 231 3.74 -4.68 -2.08
N ASP A 232 4.40 -4.98 -3.20
CA ASP A 232 4.70 -3.99 -4.24
C ASP A 232 3.73 -4.09 -5.43
N LEU A 233 3.44 -2.93 -6.02
CA LEU A 233 2.68 -2.81 -7.26
C LEU A 233 3.60 -2.47 -8.43
N ASN A 234 3.40 -3.14 -9.55
CA ASN A 234 4.08 -2.86 -10.81
C ASN A 234 3.82 -1.42 -11.24
N GLN A 235 4.90 -0.72 -11.61
CA GLN A 235 4.81 0.59 -12.23
C GLN A 235 4.17 0.48 -13.62
N ALA A 236 3.41 1.51 -14.00
CA ALA A 236 2.98 1.64 -15.38
C ALA A 236 4.21 1.89 -16.27
N GLN A 237 4.41 1.02 -17.26
CA GLN A 237 5.46 1.26 -18.25
C GLN A 237 5.19 2.58 -18.95
N THR A 238 6.13 3.53 -18.84
CA THR A 238 6.14 4.68 -19.72
C THR A 238 6.57 4.17 -21.08
N ILE A 239 5.64 3.97 -22.03
CA ILE A 239 6.02 3.78 -23.43
C ILE A 239 6.62 5.11 -23.89
N ARG A 240 7.93 5.25 -23.74
CA ARG A 240 8.68 6.23 -24.52
C ARG A 240 8.65 5.71 -25.95
N MET A 241 7.71 6.20 -26.75
CA MET A 241 7.81 6.06 -28.20
C MET A 241 9.06 6.81 -28.64
N SER A 242 10.19 6.12 -28.64
CA SER A 242 11.41 6.56 -29.28
C SER A 242 11.19 6.38 -30.78
N PHE A 243 10.66 7.40 -31.43
CA PHE A 243 10.81 7.51 -32.87
C PHE A 243 12.31 7.70 -33.15
N SER A 244 13.00 6.62 -33.49
CA SER A 244 14.26 6.73 -34.22
C SER A 244 13.92 7.16 -35.64
N PRO A 245 14.40 8.33 -36.12
CA PRO A 245 14.38 8.60 -37.54
C PRO A 245 15.34 7.60 -38.19
N GLN A 246 14.83 6.57 -38.85
CA GLN A 246 15.66 5.76 -39.73
C GLN A 246 16.15 6.68 -40.86
N LYS A 247 17.43 7.04 -40.82
CA LYS A 247 18.10 7.68 -41.94
C LYS A 247 18.22 6.64 -43.07
N GLY A 248 17.52 6.93 -44.17
CA GLY A 248 17.91 6.52 -45.52
C GLY A 248 17.42 5.14 -45.96
N LEU A 249 16.23 5.09 -46.57
CA LEU A 249 16.07 4.28 -47.76
C LEU A 249 16.20 5.21 -48.98
N ILE A 250 17.24 4.97 -49.77
CA ILE A 250 17.38 5.53 -51.11
C ILE A 250 16.13 5.14 -51.89
N THR A 251 15.43 6.15 -52.42
CA THR A 251 14.31 5.96 -53.31
C THR A 251 14.80 5.34 -54.61
N ASP A 252 14.54 4.05 -54.82
CA ASP A 252 14.50 3.52 -56.18
C ASP A 252 13.09 3.71 -56.72
N ARG A 253 12.96 4.57 -57.73
CA ARG A 253 11.71 4.80 -58.45
C ARG A 253 11.52 3.63 -59.41
N ASN A 254 10.85 2.57 -58.95
CA ASN A 254 9.95 1.75 -59.77
C ASN A 254 9.49 0.52 -58.99
N THR A 255 8.30 0.59 -58.38
CA THR A 255 7.35 -0.53 -58.37
C THR A 255 5.99 -0.06 -57.85
N HIS A 256 4.94 -0.39 -58.59
CA HIS A 256 3.54 -0.24 -58.20
C HIS A 256 3.22 -1.10 -56.96
N GLN A 257 3.42 -0.58 -55.74
CA GLN A 257 2.86 -1.21 -54.53
C GLN A 257 2.84 -0.29 -53.29
N PHE A 258 2.53 1.00 -53.45
CA PHE A 258 2.34 1.96 -52.34
C PHE A 258 0.95 2.62 -52.35
N HIS A 259 -0.09 1.85 -52.64
CA HIS A 259 -1.48 2.27 -52.41
C HIS A 259 -2.18 1.27 -51.50
N GLN A 260 -1.92 1.39 -50.19
CA GLN A 260 -2.84 1.07 -49.09
C GLN A 260 -2.03 1.21 -47.80
N LEU A 261 -2.17 2.34 -47.10
CA LEU A 261 -1.98 2.52 -45.64
C LEU A 261 -1.82 4.00 -45.20
N SER A 262 -2.37 4.98 -45.92
CA SER A 262 -2.35 6.38 -45.48
C SER A 262 -3.73 7.05 -45.57
N ARG A 263 -4.79 6.36 -45.13
CA ARG A 263 -6.17 6.89 -45.18
C ARG A 263 -6.86 7.10 -43.84
N TRP A 264 -6.12 7.17 -42.75
CA TRP A 264 -6.65 7.66 -41.48
C TRP A 264 -5.63 8.61 -40.86
N LEU A 265 -6.10 9.82 -40.51
CA LEU A 265 -5.37 10.94 -39.90
C LEU A 265 -4.74 11.96 -40.86
N VAL A 266 -5.56 12.60 -41.70
CA VAL A 266 -5.44 14.06 -41.90
C VAL A 266 -6.86 14.62 -42.15
N SER A 267 -7.40 15.33 -41.16
CA SER A 267 -8.40 16.37 -41.40
C SER A 267 -7.72 17.72 -41.13
N GLU A 268 -7.94 18.62 -42.07
CA GLU A 268 -7.33 19.93 -42.27
C GLU A 268 -7.53 20.90 -41.09
N ASP A 269 -6.53 21.74 -40.77
CA ASP A 269 -6.50 23.14 -41.23
C ASP A 269 -5.16 23.86 -40.90
N PRO A 270 -4.77 24.93 -41.65
CA PRO A 270 -3.41 25.44 -41.74
C PRO A 270 -3.16 26.80 -41.06
N ALA A 271 -1.94 27.03 -40.60
CA ALA A 271 -1.18 28.30 -40.52
C ALA A 271 0.04 28.01 -39.61
N GLY A 272 1.29 28.05 -40.05
CA GLY A 272 1.94 29.16 -40.73
C GLY A 272 2.98 29.78 -39.78
N LYS A 273 4.25 29.36 -39.92
CA LYS A 273 5.51 30.16 -39.85
C LYS A 273 6.69 29.36 -39.30
N GLU A 274 7.72 29.26 -40.15
CA GLU A 274 9.08 28.87 -39.81
C GLU A 274 9.77 29.92 -38.92
N ALA A 275 10.64 29.48 -38.02
CA ALA A 275 12.03 29.95 -37.91
C ALA A 275 12.82 29.15 -36.85
N GLY A 276 14.05 28.76 -37.21
CA GLY A 276 15.16 28.70 -36.25
C GLY A 276 15.73 27.33 -35.91
N CYS A 277 16.78 26.94 -36.63
CA CYS A 277 17.62 25.78 -36.33
C CYS A 277 18.46 25.98 -35.05
N GLY A 278 18.46 24.97 -34.18
CA GLY A 278 19.46 24.76 -33.11
C GLY A 278 19.62 23.26 -32.88
N GLY A 279 20.83 22.73 -33.10
CA GLY A 279 21.12 21.30 -33.11
C GLY A 279 21.00 20.60 -31.74
N PRO A 280 21.01 19.25 -31.72
CA PRO A 280 20.77 18.48 -30.51
C PRO A 280 22.02 18.44 -29.61
N GLY A 281 21.94 19.12 -28.47
CA GLY A 281 22.84 18.93 -27.34
C GLY A 281 22.51 17.63 -26.60
N GLN A 282 23.38 16.65 -26.80
CA GLN A 282 23.47 15.33 -26.20
C GLN A 282 23.20 15.29 -24.68
N VAL A 283 22.16 14.58 -24.23
CA VAL A 283 22.01 14.17 -22.83
C VAL A 283 22.53 12.75 -22.68
N TYR A 284 23.66 12.61 -22.01
CA TYR A 284 24.20 11.32 -21.57
C TYR A 284 23.26 10.74 -20.51
N GLY A 285 22.67 9.57 -20.80
CA GLY A 285 22.13 8.71 -19.76
C GLY A 285 23.30 8.19 -18.92
N ARG A 286 23.40 8.62 -17.66
CA ARG A 286 24.21 7.92 -16.67
C ARG A 286 23.35 6.78 -16.11
N GLU A 287 23.86 5.55 -16.21
CA GLU A 287 23.48 4.51 -15.26
C GLU A 287 23.89 4.96 -13.87
N ILE A 288 22.92 5.18 -12.98
CA ILE A 288 23.19 5.34 -11.55
C ILE A 288 23.15 3.93 -10.96
N ASN A 289 24.33 3.30 -10.89
CA ASN A 289 24.55 2.16 -10.00
C ASN A 289 24.69 2.70 -8.57
N ILE A 290 23.68 2.49 -7.72
CA ILE A 290 23.82 2.71 -6.29
C ILE A 290 24.41 1.43 -5.68
N LYS A 291 25.72 1.44 -5.49
CA LYS A 291 26.41 0.55 -4.54
C LYS A 291 26.57 1.31 -3.23
N PHE A 292 26.09 0.72 -2.14
CA PHE A 292 26.51 1.15 -0.81
C PHE A 292 27.90 0.59 -0.52
N SER A 293 28.88 1.50 -0.45
CA SER A 293 30.23 1.23 0.04
C SER A 293 30.27 1.60 1.51
N VAL A 294 30.42 0.62 2.40
CA VAL A 294 30.83 0.88 3.78
C VAL A 294 32.34 1.15 3.76
N ASN A 295 32.73 2.42 3.81
CA ASN A 295 34.11 2.78 4.05
C ASN A 295 34.41 2.60 5.54
N SER A 296 35.12 1.54 5.87
CA SER A 296 35.90 1.42 7.10
C SER A 296 37.25 2.12 6.89
N SER A 297 37.48 3.24 7.57
CA SER A 297 38.83 3.68 7.97
C SER A 297 38.78 4.88 8.91
N GLY A 298 39.62 4.79 9.94
CA GLY A 298 40.18 5.96 10.64
C GLY A 298 39.50 6.29 11.96
N GLY A 299 40.08 5.80 13.06
CA GLY A 299 39.68 6.15 14.41
C GLY A 299 40.14 7.55 14.82
N HIS A 300 39.35 8.15 15.71
CA HIS A 300 39.86 8.95 16.83
C HIS A 300 38.87 8.83 17.99
N SER A 301 39.44 8.54 19.16
CA SER A 301 38.82 8.47 20.49
C SER A 301 38.01 9.72 20.83
N TYR A 302 36.80 9.56 21.38
CA TYR A 302 36.35 10.34 22.54
C TYR A 302 35.26 9.60 23.33
N SER A 303 35.25 9.90 24.62
CA SER A 303 34.60 9.26 25.76
C SER A 303 33.07 9.32 25.81
N GLN A 304 32.52 8.32 26.51
CA GLN A 304 31.40 8.35 27.47
C GLN A 304 30.19 9.26 27.25
N HIS A 305 29.03 8.61 27.43
CA HIS A 305 27.73 9.17 27.78
C HIS A 305 27.08 10.08 26.74
N ASP A 306 26.14 9.51 25.98
CA ASP A 306 24.88 10.21 25.77
C ASP A 306 23.72 9.22 25.66
N ASN A 307 22.95 9.16 26.74
CA ASN A 307 21.78 8.31 26.91
C ASN A 307 20.63 9.00 26.18
N ARG A 308 20.49 8.80 24.87
CA ARG A 308 19.31 9.29 24.13
C ARG A 308 18.13 8.36 24.39
N THR A 309 17.50 8.57 25.53
CA THR A 309 16.15 8.08 25.81
C THR A 309 15.21 8.58 24.72
N LEU A 310 14.62 7.64 23.96
CA LEU A 310 13.40 7.87 23.18
C LEU A 310 12.38 8.61 24.06
N PRO A 311 11.71 9.68 23.57
CA PRO A 311 10.69 10.38 24.33
C PRO A 311 9.62 9.38 24.78
N GLN A 312 9.32 9.35 26.08
CA GLN A 312 8.32 8.44 26.69
C GLN A 312 6.92 8.53 26.05
N ASN A 313 6.65 9.57 25.24
CA ASN A 313 5.38 9.79 24.55
C ASN A 313 5.24 8.99 23.23
N LEU A 314 6.29 8.32 22.77
CA LEU A 314 6.28 7.46 21.56
C LEU A 314 6.24 5.96 21.87
N ARG A 315 6.30 5.56 23.14
CA ARG A 315 6.40 4.15 23.57
C ARG A 315 5.13 3.31 23.33
N HIS A 316 4.07 3.87 22.74
CA HIS A 316 2.78 3.20 22.51
C HIS A 316 2.16 3.50 21.14
N LEU A 317 2.95 4.00 20.19
CA LEU A 317 2.47 4.32 18.86
C LEU A 317 3.46 3.75 17.87
N LEU A 318 3.15 2.59 17.30
CA LEU A 318 3.33 2.24 15.89
C LEU A 318 3.17 0.72 15.74
N HIS A 319 1.94 0.24 15.61
CA HIS A 319 1.71 -0.97 14.82
C HIS A 319 1.53 -0.52 13.36
N CYS A 320 2.65 -0.41 12.64
CA CYS A 320 2.60 -0.27 11.19
C CYS A 320 2.09 -1.58 10.61
N VAL A 321 0.95 -1.55 9.93
CA VAL A 321 0.49 -2.67 9.10
C VAL A 321 0.33 -2.20 7.65
N VAL A 322 1.29 -2.63 6.83
CA VAL A 322 1.57 -2.22 5.43
C VAL A 322 2.26 -0.89 5.34
#